data_AF-A0A970M2N7-F1
#
_entry.id   AF-A0A970M2N7-F1
#
_cell.length_a   1.000
_cell.length_b   1.000
_cell.length_c   1.000
_cell.angle_alpha   90.00
_cell.angle_beta   90.00
_cell.angle_gamma   90.00
#
_symmetry.space_group_name_H-M   'P 1'
#
loop_
_entity.id
_entity.type
_entity.pdbx_description
1 polymer ?
#
loop_
_entity_poly.entity_id
_entity_poly.type
_entity_poly.pdbx_seq_one_letter_code
_entity_poly.pdbx_strand_id
1 'polypeptide(L)'
;MNGSSTIAKRYARAFFDIAAEENRYEAYYEELMKFSSIVQESGDLQEFLANPIFDNDDKRAVVKTILEKISLSGIAANFLNLLADKQRIGA
;
A
#
# COMPACT_ATOMS: atom_id res chain seq x y z
N MET A 1 -3.97 18.71 11.81
CA MET A 1 -3.72 17.59 10.89
C MET A 1 -2.73 16.64 11.54
N ASN A 2 -3.17 15.62 12.30
CA ASN A 2 -2.27 14.67 13.01
C ASN A 2 -2.85 13.22 13.11
N GLY A 3 -4.00 12.95 12.49
CA GLY A 3 -4.70 11.65 12.61
C GLY A 3 -4.18 10.54 11.68
N SER A 4 -3.71 10.89 10.47
CA SER A 4 -3.23 9.91 9.49
C SER A 4 -2.00 9.14 9.99
N SER A 5 -1.06 9.82 10.66
CA SER A 5 0.20 9.20 11.09
C SER A 5 0.01 8.14 12.18
N THR A 6 -1.01 8.24 13.04
CA THR A 6 -1.25 7.22 14.09
C THR A 6 -1.80 5.93 13.49
N ILE A 7 -2.69 6.03 12.50
CA ILE A 7 -3.26 4.87 11.81
C ILE A 7 -2.20 4.22 10.94
N ALA A 8 -1.46 4.99 10.14
CA ALA A 8 -0.37 4.50 9.31
C ALA A 8 0.66 3.73 10.14
N LYS A 9 1.08 4.26 11.30
CA LYS A 9 1.99 3.58 12.23
C LYS A 9 1.47 2.24 12.74
N ARG A 10 0.16 2.08 12.96
CA ARG A 10 -0.43 0.79 13.39
C ARG A 10 -0.34 -0.27 12.30
N TYR A 11 -0.69 0.08 11.06
CA TYR A 11 -0.56 -0.82 9.92
C TYR A 11 0.91 -1.17 9.64
N ALA A 12 1.78 -0.16 9.65
CA ALA A 12 3.22 -0.37 9.46
C ALA A 12 3.81 -1.27 10.56
N ARG A 13 3.39 -1.09 11.82
CA ARG A 13 3.83 -1.95 12.92
C ARG A 13 3.37 -3.40 12.73
N ALA A 14 2.11 -3.62 12.39
CA ALA A 14 1.58 -4.96 12.14
C ALA A 14 2.33 -5.67 10.99
N PHE A 15 2.61 -4.96 9.90
CA PHE A 15 3.39 -5.51 8.79
C PHE A 15 4.84 -5.78 9.17
N PHE A 16 5.46 -4.89 9.95
CA PHE A 16 6.82 -5.06 10.46
C PHE A 16 6.94 -6.28 11.38
N ASP A 17 5.95 -6.52 12.25
CA ASP A 17 5.92 -7.69 13.12
C ASP A 17 5.83 -8.99 12.29
N ILE A 18 5.04 -9.02 11.20
CA ILE A 18 5.01 -10.15 10.25
C ILE A 18 6.37 -10.34 9.55
N ALA A 19 6.98 -9.24 9.10
CA ALA A 19 8.31 -9.28 8.49
C ALA A 19 9.37 -9.86 9.45
N ALA A 20 9.23 -9.59 10.75
CA ALA A 20 10.07 -10.13 11.81
C ALA A 20 9.90 -11.64 11.98
N GLU A 21 8.65 -12.10 12.06
CA GLU A 21 8.31 -13.51 12.23
C GLU A 21 8.85 -14.36 11.08
N GLU A 22 8.86 -13.82 9.85
CA GLU A 22 9.39 -14.52 8.69
C GLU A 22 10.89 -14.27 8.43
N ASN A 23 11.51 -13.34 9.15
CA ASN A 23 12.88 -12.86 8.93
C ASN A 23 13.11 -12.35 7.49
N ARG A 24 12.17 -11.56 6.97
CA ARG A 24 12.12 -11.09 5.56
C ARG A 24 12.03 -9.57 5.40
N TYR A 25 12.62 -8.81 6.33
CA TYR A 25 12.58 -7.34 6.32
C TYR A 25 13.00 -6.72 4.98
N GLU A 26 14.18 -7.11 4.47
CA GLU A 26 14.74 -6.50 3.25
C GLU A 26 13.84 -6.79 2.03
N ALA A 27 13.42 -8.04 1.87
CA ALA A 27 12.55 -8.44 0.77
C ALA A 27 11.23 -7.67 0.79
N TYR A 28 10.61 -7.52 1.96
CA TYR A 28 9.36 -6.77 2.09
C TYR A 28 9.54 -5.26 1.94
N TYR A 29 10.68 -4.71 2.38
CA TYR A 29 11.03 -3.33 2.12
C TYR A 29 11.15 -3.05 0.62
N GLU A 30 11.89 -3.88 -0.12
CA GLU A 30 12.04 -3.75 -1.57
C GLU A 30 10.69 -3.85 -2.32
N GLU A 31 9.83 -4.79 -1.91
CA GLU A 31 8.49 -4.96 -2.49
C GLU A 31 7.59 -3.75 -2.25
N LEU A 32 7.57 -3.19 -1.03
CA LEU A 32 6.82 -1.97 -0.73
C LEU A 32 7.40 -0.76 -1.46
N MET A 33 8.73 -0.67 -1.57
CA MET A 33 9.40 0.38 -2.33
C MET A 33 9.03 0.32 -3.80
N LYS A 34 8.96 -0.87 -4.40
CA LYS A 34 8.54 -1.05 -5.81
C LYS A 34 7.15 -0.47 -6.06
N PHE A 35 6.18 -0.75 -5.18
CA PHE A 35 4.85 -0.15 -5.28
C PHE A 35 4.89 1.37 -5.07
N SER A 36 5.62 1.84 -4.04
CA SER A 36 5.75 3.27 -3.74
C SER A 36 6.33 4.06 -4.90
N SER A 37 7.36 3.55 -5.57
CA SER A 37 8.00 4.19 -6.72
C SER A 37 7.01 4.38 -7.87
N ILE A 38 6.19 3.37 -8.17
CA ILE A 38 5.18 3.46 -9.25
C ILE A 38 4.16 4.55 -8.96
N VAL A 39 3.73 4.69 -7.71
CA VAL A 39 2.82 5.76 -7.29
C VAL A 39 3.50 7.13 -7.40
N GLN A 40 4.77 7.24 -6.98
CA GLN A 40 5.53 8.49 -7.01
C GLN A 40 5.91 8.94 -8.43
N GLU A 41 6.11 8.00 -9.35
CA GLU A 41 6.43 8.28 -10.75
C GLU A 41 5.22 8.79 -11.54
N SER A 42 4.00 8.68 -11.00
CA SER A 42 2.77 9.13 -11.64
C SER A 42 1.98 10.07 -10.73
N GLY A 43 2.08 11.38 -11.01
CA GLY A 43 1.31 12.40 -10.29
C GLY A 43 -0.20 12.15 -10.34
N ASP A 44 -0.72 11.74 -11.49
CA ASP A 44 -2.14 11.39 -11.68
C ASP A 44 -2.56 10.21 -10.78
N LEU A 45 -1.73 9.18 -10.67
CA LEU A 45 -2.01 8.03 -9.81
C LEU A 45 -1.98 8.43 -8.34
N GLN A 46 -1.01 9.24 -7.93
CA GLN A 46 -0.94 9.77 -6.57
C GLN A 46 -2.18 10.60 -6.23
N GLU A 47 -2.60 11.50 -7.12
CA GLU A 47 -3.79 12.32 -6.93
C GLU A 47 -5.06 11.47 -6.90
N PHE A 48 -5.20 10.51 -7.82
CA PHE A 48 -6.32 9.58 -7.84
C PHE A 48 -6.46 8.79 -6.53
N LEU A 49 -5.36 8.22 -6.01
CA LEU A 49 -5.39 7.44 -4.77
C LEU A 49 -5.72 8.31 -3.54
N ALA A 50 -5.25 9.56 -3.50
CA ALA A 50 -5.49 10.49 -2.41
C ALA A 50 -6.87 11.18 -2.47
N ASN A 51 -7.46 11.31 -3.66
CA ASN A 51 -8.68 12.10 -3.86
C ASN A 51 -9.94 11.34 -3.39
N PRO A 52 -10.68 11.82 -2.39
CA PRO A 52 -11.84 11.12 -1.82
C PRO A 52 -13.08 11.10 -2.72
N ILE A 53 -13.07 11.82 -3.85
CA ILE A 53 -14.18 11.86 -4.81
C ILE A 53 -14.28 10.54 -5.60
N PHE A 54 -13.16 9.88 -5.85
CA PHE A 54 -13.16 8.58 -6.53
C PHE A 54 -13.64 7.47 -5.60
N ASP A 55 -14.49 6.60 -6.13
CA ASP A 55 -15.02 5.46 -5.40
C ASP A 55 -13.90 4.51 -4.96
N ASN A 56 -14.08 3.92 -3.79
CA ASN A 56 -13.07 3.02 -3.23
C ASN A 56 -12.87 1.78 -4.12
N ASP A 57 -13.92 1.28 -4.76
CA ASP A 57 -13.82 0.12 -5.63
C ASP A 57 -12.96 0.38 -6.86
N ASP A 58 -13.00 1.60 -7.42
CA ASP A 58 -12.11 2.01 -8.51
C ASP A 58 -10.66 2.03 -8.03
N LYS A 59 -10.39 2.62 -6.86
CA LYS A 59 -9.05 2.63 -6.27
C LYS A 59 -8.52 1.23 -6.02
N ARG A 60 -9.35 0.34 -5.48
CA ARG A 60 -9.00 -1.07 -5.25
C ARG A 60 -8.70 -1.80 -6.55
N ALA A 61 -9.49 -1.58 -7.60
CA ALA A 61 -9.26 -2.18 -8.91
C ALA A 61 -7.92 -1.75 -9.52
N VAL A 62 -7.58 -0.46 -9.43
CA VAL A 62 -6.29 0.07 -9.89
C VAL A 62 -5.14 -0.50 -9.08
N VAL A 63 -5.23 -0.49 -7.74
CA VAL A 63 -4.20 -1.07 -6.86
C VAL A 63 -3.98 -2.54 -7.20
N LYS A 64 -5.04 -3.33 -7.28
CA LYS A 64 -4.97 -4.75 -7.63
C LYS A 64 -4.27 -4.98 -8.97
N THR A 65 -4.63 -4.19 -9.99
CA THR A 65 -4.01 -4.27 -11.32
C THR A 65 -2.51 -3.97 -11.27
N ILE A 66 -2.08 -3.01 -10.45
CA ILE A 66 -0.66 -2.70 -10.26
C ILE A 66 0.04 -3.87 -9.59
N LEU A 67 -0.54 -4.43 -8.51
CA LEU A 67 0.05 -5.54 -7.76
C LEU A 67 0.23 -6.80 -8.62
N GLU A 68 -0.75 -7.11 -9.47
CA GLU A 68 -0.67 -8.21 -10.45
C GLU A 68 0.50 -8.02 -11.43
N LYS A 69 0.78 -6.78 -11.85
CA LYS A 69 1.88 -6.47 -12.77
C LYS A 69 3.26 -6.54 -12.13
N ILE A 70 3.37 -6.21 -10.84
CA ILE A 70 4.69 -6.14 -10.18
C ILE A 70 5.09 -7.40 -9.43
N SER A 71 4.18 -8.38 -9.31
CA SER A 71 4.45 -9.72 -8.77
C SER A 71 5.15 -9.69 -7.41
N LEU A 72 4.51 -9.07 -6.41
CA LEU A 72 5.01 -9.10 -5.03
C LEU A 72 4.73 -10.45 -4.35
N SER A 73 5.35 -10.68 -3.19
CA SER A 73 4.92 -11.72 -2.27
C SER A 73 3.43 -11.59 -1.93
N GLY A 74 2.81 -12.71 -1.59
CA GLY A 74 1.40 -12.73 -1.16
C GLY A 74 1.15 -11.84 0.05
N ILE A 75 2.10 -11.75 0.98
CA ILE A 75 1.97 -10.93 2.20
C ILE A 75 2.02 -9.43 1.87
N ALA A 76 2.98 -8.98 1.07
CA ALA A 76 3.04 -7.58 0.66
C ALA A 76 1.84 -7.17 -0.20
N ALA A 77 1.42 -8.03 -1.13
CA ALA A 77 0.22 -7.79 -1.94
C ALA A 77 -1.04 -7.72 -1.07
N ASN A 78 -1.21 -8.64 -0.12
CA ASN A 78 -2.35 -8.64 0.81
C ASN A 78 -2.36 -7.39 1.70
N PHE A 79 -1.20 -6.95 2.16
CA PHE A 79 -1.07 -5.72 2.94
C PHE A 79 -1.52 -4.49 2.14
N LEU A 80 -1.05 -4.34 0.90
CA LEU A 80 -1.43 -3.21 0.04
C LEU A 80 -2.92 -3.26 -0.35
N ASN A 81 -3.46 -4.44 -0.63
CA ASN A 81 -4.90 -4.63 -0.83
C ASN A 81 -5.71 -4.25 0.42
N LEU A 82 -5.25 -4.64 1.62
CA LEU A 82 -5.89 -4.26 2.88
C LEU A 82 -5.92 -2.74 3.06
N LEU A 83 -4.84 -2.04 2.73
CA LEU A 83 -4.81 -0.57 2.78
C LEU A 83 -5.81 0.04 1.80
N ALA A 84 -5.95 -0.51 0.59
CA ALA A 84 -6.97 -0.06 -0.35
C ALA A 84 -8.39 -0.32 0.17
N ASP A 85 -8.67 -1.53 0.67
CA ASP A 85 -9.96 -1.91 1.26
C ASP A 85 -10.37 -0.97 2.41
N LYS A 86 -9.40 -0.53 3.22
CA LYS A 86 -9.63 0.34 4.38
C LYS A 86 -9.53 1.83 4.07
N GLN A 87 -9.44 2.22 2.80
CA GLN A 87 -9.29 3.61 2.35
C GLN A 87 -8.06 4.30 2.98
N ARG A 88 -6.96 3.57 3.11
CA ARG A 88 -5.68 4.02 3.70
C ARG A 88 -4.52 4.09 2.70
N ILE A 89 -4.75 3.72 1.45
CA ILE A 89 -3.68 3.62 0.43
C ILE A 89 -3.13 4.99 -0.03
N GLY A 90 -3.94 6.05 0.03
CA GLY A 90 -3.55 7.42 -0.35
C GLY A 90 -3.63 8.43 0.80
N ALA A 91 -3.58 7.96 2.05
CA ALA A 91 -3.79 8.76 3.27
C ALA A 91 -2.50 9.30 3.89
#